data_AF-A0A939A612-F1
#
_entry.id   AF-A0A939A612-F1
#
_cell.length_a   1.000
_cell.length_b   1.000
_cell.length_c   1.000
_cell.angle_alpha   90.00
_cell.angle_beta   90.00
_cell.angle_gamma   90.00
#
_symmetry.space_group_name_H-M   'P 1'
#
loop_
_entity.id
_entity.type
_entity.pdbx_description
1 polymer ?
#
loop_
_entity_poly.entity_id
_entity_poly.type
_entity_poly.pdbx_seq_one_letter_code
_entity_poly.pdbx_strand_id
1 'polypeptide(L)'
;MLALAAACVGPAPTPTAAGGDALAAKDPGATSGDADAAANRGEAGSEVVAEDTAPGDQPARGACSVSADCPGKAELCFAGKCVAQTPCQSDKQCAKLDLVCAQAAGYCVQCLSDTDCAGDATCKAHKCISKPVPCTSSKQCPAGLVCDKGLKACVECSGHGDCEGGLVCQQTVCVPAACKPDELTCKDGVLRKCAADGSGYTETLCASGTVCDEGACKPALCSPGAQQCAGSVVQTCNAKGLAWSAGPDCAASGKLCNQGLCTDKVCDPGKATCAGAVVQVCNAQGQAWAPGSDCAKLGQVCVAGACKPLLCQPGQATCGGNVVNVCDADGMGVTPGDDCAQVGKVCDGGACKAVVCTPGSKQCMGAVVGVCDAKGLALQPGEDCAKAGGFCANGACGKLFCTPGAKQCAGTMVQTCDGSGGFWANQVDCAAGNLQCVGGTCAAKACTQGSKVCDGNKLQTCLADGSYSATVCDDGNPCTQDGCDPKQGCVAVPIASCLPAAMLLRGTFLTVGAMQSSGWSITEAGFASAAVCGAGYCVLGGIRP
;
A
#
# COMPACT_ATOMS: atom_id res chain seq x y z
N MET A 1 0.16 42.47 16.09
CA MET A 1 -0.60 41.95 17.26
C MET A 1 -0.99 40.53 16.91
N LEU A 2 -0.76 39.46 17.67
CA LEU A 2 -0.06 39.21 18.92
C LEU A 2 0.33 37.72 18.82
N ALA A 3 1.56 37.39 19.22
CA ALA A 3 2.08 36.02 19.24
C ALA A 3 1.38 35.18 20.32
N LEU A 4 1.29 33.85 20.13
CA LEU A 4 1.21 32.92 21.26
C LEU A 4 2.00 31.65 20.95
N ALA A 5 3.11 31.50 21.67
CA ALA A 5 3.86 30.26 21.85
C ALA A 5 3.31 29.55 23.09
N ALA A 6 3.29 28.22 23.07
CA ALA A 6 3.04 27.41 24.25
C ALA A 6 4.05 26.25 24.28
N ALA A 7 4.94 26.31 25.28
CA ALA A 7 5.80 25.22 25.72
C ALA A 7 5.13 24.49 26.89
N CYS A 8 5.21 23.16 26.93
CA CYS A 8 4.93 22.38 28.13
C CYS A 8 6.05 21.34 28.35
N VAL A 9 6.50 21.31 29.60
CA VAL A 9 7.53 20.48 30.21
C VAL A 9 6.99 19.07 30.50
N GLY A 10 7.88 18.06 30.47
CA GLY A 10 7.56 16.63 30.66
C GLY A 10 7.18 16.21 32.09
N PRO A 11 7.06 14.89 32.32
CA PRO A 11 8.11 14.22 33.11
C PRO A 11 8.55 12.84 32.59
N ALA A 12 9.74 12.43 33.03
CA ALA A 12 10.40 11.14 32.77
C ALA A 12 9.71 9.94 33.44
N PRO A 13 10.10 8.70 33.04
CA PRO A 13 10.55 7.75 34.06
C PRO A 13 11.86 7.01 33.71
N THR A 14 12.58 6.69 34.78
CA THR A 14 13.86 5.97 34.95
C THR A 14 13.74 4.44 34.83
N PRO A 15 14.88 3.69 34.81
CA PRO A 15 14.98 2.37 34.19
C PRO A 15 14.74 1.20 35.16
N THR A 16 14.32 0.06 34.61
CA THR A 16 14.25 -1.23 35.31
C THR A 16 15.27 -2.20 34.73
N ALA A 17 16.15 -2.69 35.58
CA ALA A 17 16.93 -3.92 35.41
C ALA A 17 16.86 -4.71 36.73
N ALA A 18 16.51 -6.00 36.66
CA ALA A 18 17.01 -7.07 37.56
C ALA A 18 16.42 -8.44 37.19
N GLY A 19 17.29 -9.46 37.20
CA GLY A 19 17.01 -10.90 37.21
C GLY A 19 17.11 -11.55 35.82
N GLY A 20 18.08 -12.39 35.47
CA GLY A 20 19.05 -13.15 36.25
C GLY A 20 19.00 -14.60 35.75
N ASP A 21 20.07 -15.07 35.12
CA ASP A 21 20.61 -16.43 35.31
C ASP A 21 21.91 -16.57 34.52
N ALA A 22 22.99 -16.77 35.27
CA ALA A 22 24.33 -17.04 34.79
C ALA A 22 24.71 -18.46 35.20
N LEU A 23 25.25 -19.23 34.25
CA LEU A 23 26.13 -20.35 34.56
C LEU A 23 27.41 -20.18 33.76
N ALA A 24 28.43 -19.68 34.44
CA ALA A 24 29.82 -19.83 34.07
C ALA A 24 30.50 -20.69 35.12
N ALA A 25 31.24 -21.70 34.67
CA ALA A 25 32.27 -22.35 35.44
C ALA A 25 33.35 -22.81 34.46
N LYS A 26 34.65 -22.81 34.73
CA LYS A 26 35.51 -22.14 35.72
C LYS A 26 36.90 -22.66 35.33
N ASP A 27 37.81 -21.78 34.94
CA ASP A 27 39.25 -22.11 34.93
C ASP A 27 39.74 -22.32 36.37
N PRO A 28 40.78 -23.14 36.54
CA PRO A 28 42.00 -22.64 37.17
C PRO A 28 43.23 -23.10 36.37
N GLY A 29 44.30 -22.34 36.22
CA GLY A 29 45.03 -21.60 37.24
C GLY A 29 46.45 -22.21 37.33
N ALA A 30 47.46 -21.35 37.17
CA ALA A 30 48.91 -21.60 37.08
C ALA A 30 49.55 -22.49 38.17
N THR A 31 50.77 -23.01 37.92
CA THR A 31 52.05 -22.56 38.55
C THR A 31 53.25 -23.49 38.26
N SER A 32 54.41 -22.86 37.99
CA SER A 32 55.83 -23.17 38.32
C SER A 32 56.32 -24.58 38.68
N GLY A 33 57.56 -24.88 38.27
CA GLY A 33 58.51 -25.65 39.11
C GLY A 33 59.49 -26.56 38.35
N ASP A 34 60.77 -26.41 38.65
CA ASP A 34 61.96 -26.95 37.99
C ASP A 34 62.24 -28.47 38.09
N ALA A 35 63.07 -28.91 37.13
CA ALA A 35 64.24 -29.79 37.22
C ALA A 35 64.17 -31.33 37.39
N ASP A 36 64.84 -31.97 36.42
CA ASP A 36 65.71 -33.17 36.46
C ASP A 36 65.13 -34.58 36.70
N ALA A 37 65.14 -35.43 35.66
CA ALA A 37 66.25 -36.37 35.41
C ALA A 37 65.92 -37.42 34.32
N ALA A 38 66.81 -37.45 33.31
CA ALA A 38 67.22 -38.52 32.38
C ALA A 38 66.46 -39.87 32.30
N ALA A 39 66.12 -40.27 31.06
CA ALA A 39 66.78 -41.33 30.28
C ALA A 39 65.83 -42.22 29.42
N ASN A 40 65.93 -42.03 28.10
CA ASN A 40 66.18 -43.07 27.10
C ASN A 40 65.10 -44.12 26.77
N ARG A 41 64.42 -43.96 25.62
CA ARG A 41 64.53 -44.90 24.45
C ARG A 41 63.66 -44.50 23.26
N GLY A 42 64.32 -44.34 22.11
CA GLY A 42 63.92 -44.84 20.79
C GLY A 42 62.59 -44.41 20.19
N GLU A 43 62.63 -43.39 19.33
CA GLU A 43 61.62 -43.23 18.26
C GLU A 43 62.21 -43.74 16.93
N ALA A 44 61.50 -44.71 16.36
CA ALA A 44 61.71 -45.24 15.03
C ALA A 44 61.27 -44.20 13.99
N GLY A 45 62.07 -44.08 12.93
CA GLY A 45 61.82 -43.20 11.81
C GLY A 45 60.55 -43.57 11.05
N SER A 46 59.85 -42.53 10.59
CA SER A 46 58.85 -42.64 9.54
C SER A 46 59.49 -42.14 8.25
N GLU A 47 59.82 -43.10 7.37
CA GLU A 47 60.20 -42.88 5.99
C GLU A 47 59.02 -42.25 5.23
N VAL A 48 59.24 -41.05 4.70
CA VAL A 48 58.43 -40.51 3.60
C VAL A 48 58.96 -41.12 2.31
N VAL A 49 58.10 -41.91 1.67
CA VAL A 49 58.31 -42.57 0.39
C VAL A 49 58.50 -41.49 -0.68
N ALA A 50 59.71 -41.39 -1.25
CA ALA A 50 59.98 -40.59 -2.43
C ALA A 50 59.56 -41.35 -3.67
N GLU A 51 58.83 -40.67 -4.54
CA GLU A 51 58.26 -41.18 -5.78
C GLU A 51 59.36 -41.51 -6.80
N ASP A 52 59.19 -42.67 -7.42
CA ASP A 52 60.09 -43.31 -8.37
C ASP A 52 60.17 -42.48 -9.67
N THR A 53 61.32 -41.84 -9.93
CA THR A 53 61.64 -41.24 -11.23
C THR A 53 62.80 -42.00 -11.87
N ALA A 54 62.55 -42.48 -13.09
CA ALA A 54 63.46 -43.28 -13.90
C ALA A 54 64.83 -42.59 -14.16
N PRO A 55 65.91 -43.36 -14.38
CA PRO A 55 67.26 -42.84 -14.56
C PRO A 55 67.46 -42.37 -16.00
N GLY A 56 67.27 -41.07 -16.23
CA GLY A 56 67.70 -40.36 -17.43
C GLY A 56 68.34 -39.03 -17.03
N ASP A 57 69.64 -38.91 -17.25
CA ASP A 57 70.45 -37.68 -17.14
C ASP A 57 70.25 -36.83 -15.87
N GLN A 58 70.73 -37.33 -14.72
CA GLN A 58 71.13 -36.45 -13.63
C GLN A 58 72.54 -35.92 -13.92
N PRO A 59 72.79 -34.59 -13.89
CA PRO A 59 74.15 -34.07 -13.95
C PRO A 59 74.95 -34.68 -12.80
N ALA A 60 76.18 -35.11 -13.10
CA ALA A 60 77.06 -35.79 -12.15
C ALA A 60 77.00 -35.11 -10.78
N ARG A 61 76.54 -35.85 -9.75
CA ARG A 61 76.55 -35.38 -8.36
C ARG A 61 77.96 -34.90 -8.04
N GLY A 62 78.10 -33.59 -7.84
CA GLY A 62 79.36 -32.96 -7.48
C GLY A 62 80.12 -32.29 -8.63
N ALA A 63 79.51 -31.99 -9.78
CA ALA A 63 80.04 -30.98 -10.69
C ALA A 63 79.43 -29.60 -10.38
N CYS A 64 80.24 -28.55 -10.33
CA CYS A 64 79.80 -27.18 -10.08
C CYS A 64 80.63 -26.19 -10.90
N SER A 65 80.05 -25.03 -11.17
CA SER A 65 80.75 -23.87 -11.73
C SER A 65 80.96 -22.77 -10.69
N VAL A 66 80.05 -22.69 -9.71
CA VAL A 66 80.08 -21.75 -8.59
C VAL A 66 79.60 -22.44 -7.32
N SER A 67 79.91 -21.88 -6.15
CA SER A 67 79.52 -22.51 -4.87
C SER A 67 78.01 -22.61 -4.67
N ALA A 68 77.22 -21.79 -5.39
CA ALA A 68 75.76 -21.85 -5.40
C ALA A 68 75.18 -23.07 -6.14
N ASP A 69 75.95 -23.74 -7.00
CA ASP A 69 75.51 -24.97 -7.70
C ASP A 69 75.50 -26.18 -6.75
N CYS A 70 76.12 -26.05 -5.57
CA CYS A 70 76.28 -27.16 -4.64
C CYS A 70 75.07 -27.31 -3.72
N PRO A 71 74.47 -28.52 -3.62
CA PRO A 71 73.24 -28.75 -2.86
C PRO A 71 73.44 -28.67 -1.33
N GLY A 72 74.68 -28.83 -0.83
CA GLY A 72 74.98 -28.76 0.60
C GLY A 72 75.11 -27.32 1.11
N LYS A 73 74.51 -27.05 2.29
CA LYS A 73 74.49 -25.71 2.93
C LYS A 73 75.86 -25.13 3.30
N ALA A 74 76.93 -25.95 3.26
CA ALA A 74 78.30 -25.55 3.50
C ALA A 74 79.22 -26.17 2.45
N GLU A 75 78.77 -26.33 1.20
CA GLU A 75 79.61 -26.82 0.11
C GLU A 75 80.15 -25.65 -0.71
N LEU A 76 81.44 -25.72 -1.04
CA LEU A 76 82.08 -24.77 -1.95
C LEU A 76 82.45 -25.45 -3.25
N CYS A 77 82.39 -24.70 -4.35
CA CYS A 77 82.85 -25.19 -5.62
C CYS A 77 84.37 -25.06 -5.73
N PHE A 78 85.06 -26.19 -5.76
CA PHE A 78 86.51 -26.22 -5.87
C PHE A 78 86.93 -27.16 -7.00
N ALA A 79 87.69 -26.63 -7.96
CA ALA A 79 88.14 -27.37 -9.15
C ALA A 79 86.99 -28.06 -9.89
N GLY A 80 85.86 -27.35 -10.02
CA GLY A 80 84.64 -27.86 -10.63
C GLY A 80 83.91 -28.93 -9.82
N LYS A 81 84.26 -29.14 -8.53
CA LYS A 81 83.61 -30.11 -7.64
C LYS A 81 83.06 -29.52 -6.36
N CYS A 82 81.90 -30.00 -5.92
CA CYS A 82 81.34 -29.60 -4.62
C CYS A 82 82.10 -30.26 -3.47
N VAL A 83 82.71 -29.43 -2.63
CA VAL A 83 83.49 -29.85 -1.47
C VAL A 83 82.83 -29.34 -0.19
N ALA A 84 82.38 -30.26 0.66
CA ALA A 84 81.80 -29.95 1.96
C ALA A 84 82.82 -29.30 2.90
N GLN A 85 82.44 -28.14 3.44
CA GLN A 85 83.13 -27.42 4.50
C GLN A 85 82.56 -27.80 5.86
N THR A 86 83.31 -27.53 6.92
CA THR A 86 82.82 -27.72 8.29
C THR A 86 81.86 -26.59 8.64
N PRO A 87 80.56 -26.85 8.85
CA PRO A 87 79.60 -25.81 9.18
C PRO A 87 79.84 -25.26 10.59
N CYS A 88 79.60 -23.97 10.78
CA CYS A 88 79.76 -23.32 12.07
C CYS A 88 78.75 -22.19 12.26
N GLN A 89 78.42 -21.92 13.53
CA GLN A 89 77.67 -20.76 14.00
C GLN A 89 78.51 -19.92 14.97
N SER A 90 79.59 -20.49 15.51
CA SER A 90 80.57 -19.81 16.36
C SER A 90 81.93 -20.49 16.29
N ASP A 91 82.99 -19.78 16.70
CA ASP A 91 84.38 -20.26 16.67
C ASP A 91 84.60 -21.57 17.45
N LYS A 92 83.74 -21.86 18.44
CA LYS A 92 83.83 -23.11 19.23
C LYS A 92 83.76 -24.37 18.38
N GLN A 93 83.04 -24.33 17.25
CA GLN A 93 82.92 -25.47 16.35
C GLN A 93 84.16 -25.65 15.47
N CYS A 94 84.90 -24.57 15.22
CA CYS A 94 86.09 -24.53 14.37
C CYS A 94 87.40 -24.69 15.16
N ALA A 95 87.38 -24.42 16.46
CA ALA A 95 88.55 -24.48 17.34
C ALA A 95 89.25 -25.85 17.35
N LYS A 96 88.52 -26.95 17.09
CA LYS A 96 89.11 -28.31 17.02
C LYS A 96 89.90 -28.56 15.73
N LEU A 97 89.78 -27.66 14.75
CA LEU A 97 90.43 -27.71 13.45
C LEU A 97 91.49 -26.61 13.29
N ASP A 98 91.75 -25.84 14.35
CA ASP A 98 92.57 -24.61 14.31
C ASP A 98 92.06 -23.60 13.27
N LEU A 99 90.73 -23.46 13.17
CA LEU A 99 90.02 -22.55 12.27
C LEU A 99 89.12 -21.59 13.06
N VAL A 100 88.66 -20.53 12.41
CA VAL A 100 87.69 -19.55 12.95
C VAL A 100 86.37 -19.60 12.17
N CYS A 101 85.26 -19.20 12.79
CA CYS A 101 83.95 -19.31 12.16
C CYS A 101 83.58 -18.05 11.40
N ALA A 102 83.50 -18.13 10.07
CA ALA A 102 82.92 -17.06 9.26
C ALA A 102 81.39 -17.09 9.41
N GLN A 103 80.86 -16.44 10.44
CA GLN A 103 79.42 -16.48 10.78
C GLN A 103 78.52 -16.05 9.62
N ALA A 104 78.94 -15.07 8.82
CA ALA A 104 78.21 -14.63 7.63
C ALA A 104 78.19 -15.68 6.51
N ALA A 105 79.21 -16.53 6.43
CA ALA A 105 79.35 -17.57 5.43
C ALA A 105 78.86 -18.94 5.93
N GLY A 106 78.77 -19.15 7.25
CA GLY A 106 78.25 -20.35 7.91
C GLY A 106 79.21 -21.54 7.97
N TYR A 107 80.50 -21.34 7.67
CA TYR A 107 81.52 -22.40 7.67
C TYR A 107 82.86 -21.93 8.26
N CYS A 108 83.67 -22.90 8.70
CA CYS A 108 84.99 -22.65 9.26
C CYS A 108 85.98 -22.21 8.19
N VAL A 109 86.72 -21.14 8.46
CA VAL A 109 87.75 -20.55 7.60
C VAL A 109 89.07 -20.43 8.34
N GLN A 110 90.18 -20.23 7.62
CA GLN A 110 91.50 -20.11 8.28
C GLN A 110 91.62 -18.81 9.07
N CYS A 111 90.98 -17.74 8.60
CA CYS A 111 91.05 -16.44 9.24
C CYS A 111 89.87 -15.53 8.89
N LEU A 112 89.57 -14.59 9.78
CA LEU A 112 88.74 -13.41 9.52
C LEU A 112 89.57 -12.12 9.56
N SER A 113 90.74 -12.17 10.20
CA SER A 113 91.67 -11.07 10.38
C SER A 113 93.11 -11.57 10.48
N ASP A 114 94.09 -10.68 10.34
CA ASP A 114 95.53 -11.04 10.39
C ASP A 114 95.93 -11.70 11.73
N THR A 115 95.21 -11.43 12.82
CA THR A 115 95.51 -12.01 14.14
C THR A 115 95.16 -13.49 14.27
N ASP A 116 94.34 -14.02 13.36
CA ASP A 116 93.99 -15.44 13.33
C ASP A 116 95.11 -16.29 12.70
N CYS A 117 96.06 -15.65 12.02
CA CYS A 117 97.15 -16.30 11.31
C CYS A 117 98.41 -16.40 12.17
N ALA A 118 99.09 -17.55 12.09
CA ALA A 118 100.37 -17.74 12.77
C ALA A 118 101.51 -17.01 12.05
N GLY A 119 102.44 -16.43 12.82
CA GLY A 119 103.65 -15.81 12.28
C GLY A 119 103.41 -14.42 11.68
N ASP A 120 104.04 -14.14 10.53
CA ASP A 120 103.89 -12.89 9.75
C ASP A 120 102.90 -13.03 8.58
N ALA A 121 102.02 -14.04 8.64
CA ALA A 121 100.98 -14.25 7.65
C ALA A 121 99.86 -13.22 7.78
N THR A 122 99.28 -12.86 6.64
CA THR A 122 98.11 -11.96 6.56
C THR A 122 96.87 -12.72 6.12
N CYS A 123 95.73 -12.34 6.65
CA CYS A 123 94.45 -12.88 6.25
C CYS A 123 93.98 -12.21 4.95
N LYS A 124 93.81 -13.02 3.91
CA LYS A 124 93.28 -12.57 2.61
C LYS A 124 92.22 -13.56 2.16
N ALA A 125 91.02 -13.06 1.87
CA ALA A 125 89.89 -13.85 1.41
C ALA A 125 89.69 -15.17 2.21
N HIS A 126 89.68 -15.07 3.54
CA HIS A 126 89.48 -16.19 4.47
C HIS A 126 90.60 -17.24 4.55
N LYS A 127 91.76 -16.97 3.93
CA LYS A 127 92.96 -17.82 3.92
C LYS A 127 94.16 -17.10 4.55
N CYS A 128 94.92 -17.81 5.37
CA CYS A 128 96.17 -17.28 5.92
C CYS A 128 97.29 -17.42 4.89
N ILE A 129 97.80 -16.28 4.42
CA ILE A 129 98.86 -16.23 3.42
C ILE A 129 100.14 -15.73 4.09
N SER A 130 101.19 -16.57 4.10
CA SER A 130 102.51 -16.19 4.58
C SER A 130 103.06 -14.98 3.80
N LYS A 131 103.99 -14.24 4.42
CA LYS A 131 104.58 -13.04 3.81
C LYS A 131 105.05 -13.31 2.36
N PRO A 132 104.54 -12.54 1.37
CA PRO A 132 104.80 -12.83 -0.03
C PRO A 132 106.28 -12.75 -0.40
N VAL A 133 106.72 -13.66 -1.27
CA VAL A 133 108.06 -13.61 -1.87
C VAL A 133 108.14 -12.39 -2.80
N PRO A 134 109.12 -11.50 -2.65
CA PRO A 134 109.26 -10.35 -3.53
C PRO A 134 109.60 -10.81 -4.95
N CYS A 135 108.98 -10.18 -5.95
CA CYS A 135 109.18 -10.54 -7.35
C CYS A 135 109.14 -9.32 -8.26
N THR A 136 109.76 -9.47 -9.43
CA THR A 136 109.63 -8.54 -10.56
C THR A 136 109.03 -9.22 -11.80
N SER A 137 108.94 -10.55 -11.81
CA SER A 137 108.26 -11.34 -12.84
C SER A 137 107.80 -12.69 -12.28
N SER A 138 106.77 -13.31 -12.87
CA SER A 138 106.21 -14.58 -12.40
C SER A 138 107.20 -15.75 -12.41
N LYS A 139 108.33 -15.64 -13.12
CA LYS A 139 109.39 -16.66 -13.12
C LYS A 139 110.15 -16.76 -11.79
N GLN A 140 110.07 -15.72 -10.96
CA GLN A 140 110.70 -15.69 -9.63
C GLN A 140 109.78 -16.26 -8.55
N CYS A 141 108.53 -16.54 -8.90
CA CYS A 141 107.55 -17.06 -7.98
C CYS A 141 107.64 -18.59 -7.90
N PRO A 142 107.45 -19.18 -6.70
CA PRO A 142 107.23 -20.60 -6.54
C PRO A 142 106.13 -21.12 -7.47
N ALA A 143 106.16 -22.41 -7.79
CA ALA A 143 105.16 -23.04 -8.64
C ALA A 143 103.74 -22.78 -8.11
N GLY A 144 102.83 -22.37 -9.00
CA GLY A 144 101.44 -22.06 -8.68
C GLY A 144 101.17 -20.62 -8.23
N LEU A 145 102.18 -19.73 -8.23
CA LEU A 145 102.02 -18.30 -7.91
C LEU A 145 102.39 -17.42 -9.12
N VAL A 146 101.75 -16.26 -9.22
CA VAL A 146 102.01 -15.22 -10.22
C VAL A 146 102.57 -13.96 -9.57
N CYS A 147 103.38 -13.19 -10.30
CA CYS A 147 103.92 -11.94 -9.78
C CYS A 147 102.93 -10.80 -10.02
N ASP A 148 102.32 -10.27 -8.96
CA ASP A 148 101.59 -9.01 -9.04
C ASP A 148 102.61 -7.86 -9.15
N LYS A 149 102.64 -7.23 -10.33
CA LYS A 149 103.60 -6.16 -10.63
C LYS A 149 103.36 -4.89 -9.82
N GLY A 150 102.13 -4.66 -9.36
CA GLY A 150 101.77 -3.53 -8.50
C GLY A 150 102.26 -3.73 -7.07
N LEU A 151 102.08 -4.94 -6.54
CA LEU A 151 102.49 -5.32 -5.18
C LEU A 151 103.95 -5.77 -5.09
N LYS A 152 104.60 -6.04 -6.23
CA LYS A 152 105.96 -6.61 -6.33
C LYS A 152 106.12 -7.89 -5.49
N ALA A 153 105.07 -8.70 -5.49
CA ALA A 153 104.88 -9.83 -4.60
C ALA A 153 104.29 -11.02 -5.36
N CYS A 154 104.76 -12.22 -5.04
CA CYS A 154 104.18 -13.46 -5.52
C CYS A 154 102.86 -13.72 -4.81
N VAL A 155 101.79 -13.81 -5.58
CA VAL A 155 100.42 -14.02 -5.12
C VAL A 155 99.78 -15.18 -5.87
N GLU A 156 98.64 -15.69 -5.41
CA GLU A 156 97.96 -16.77 -6.14
C GLU A 156 97.38 -16.28 -7.46
N CYS A 157 96.90 -15.04 -7.49
CA CYS A 157 96.36 -14.40 -8.67
C CYS A 157 96.56 -12.89 -8.67
N SER A 158 96.77 -12.32 -9.85
CA SER A 158 96.77 -10.88 -10.13
C SER A 158 95.49 -10.43 -10.85
N GLY A 159 94.76 -11.39 -11.44
CA GLY A 159 93.42 -11.23 -11.97
C GLY A 159 92.70 -12.56 -12.11
N HIS A 160 91.41 -12.54 -12.46
CA HIS A 160 90.57 -13.75 -12.51
C HIS A 160 91.08 -14.83 -13.47
N GLY A 161 91.76 -14.45 -14.56
CA GLY A 161 92.33 -15.38 -15.53
C GLY A 161 93.48 -16.24 -14.99
N ASP A 162 94.04 -15.89 -13.83
CA ASP A 162 95.07 -16.69 -13.15
C ASP A 162 94.47 -17.87 -12.35
N CYS A 163 93.15 -17.88 -12.16
CA CYS A 163 92.43 -18.87 -11.37
C CYS A 163 91.73 -19.91 -12.26
N GLU A 164 91.99 -21.20 -12.00
CA GLU A 164 91.39 -22.31 -12.75
C GLU A 164 90.24 -22.97 -11.97
N GLY A 165 89.38 -23.73 -12.66
CA GLY A 165 88.44 -24.64 -12.00
C GLY A 165 87.29 -23.98 -11.22
N GLY A 166 86.77 -22.84 -11.69
CA GLY A 166 85.64 -22.13 -11.06
C GLY A 166 86.03 -21.17 -9.92
N LEU A 167 87.33 -20.91 -9.79
CA LEU A 167 87.87 -19.95 -8.84
C LEU A 167 87.98 -18.55 -9.47
N VAL A 168 87.88 -17.51 -8.64
CA VAL A 168 87.93 -16.10 -8.99
C VAL A 168 88.98 -15.42 -8.12
N CYS A 169 89.69 -14.44 -8.68
CA CYS A 169 90.70 -13.72 -7.93
C CYS A 169 90.05 -12.71 -6.99
N GLN A 170 90.17 -12.92 -5.67
CA GLN A 170 89.72 -11.98 -4.65
C GLN A 170 90.89 -11.65 -3.72
N GLN A 171 91.25 -10.36 -3.65
CA GLN A 171 92.35 -9.88 -2.80
C GLN A 171 93.64 -10.72 -2.97
N THR A 172 93.99 -11.01 -4.22
CA THR A 172 95.17 -11.78 -4.65
C THR A 172 95.19 -13.28 -4.30
N VAL A 173 94.03 -13.83 -3.93
CA VAL A 173 93.81 -15.25 -3.61
C VAL A 173 92.77 -15.83 -4.57
N CYS A 174 92.98 -17.06 -5.06
CA CYS A 174 91.96 -17.74 -5.87
C CYS A 174 90.92 -18.39 -4.95
N VAL A 175 89.71 -17.84 -4.95
CA VAL A 175 88.59 -18.31 -4.11
C VAL A 175 87.41 -18.78 -4.97
N PRO A 176 86.53 -19.66 -4.48
CA PRO A 176 85.34 -20.07 -5.22
C PRO A 176 84.46 -18.89 -5.66
N ALA A 177 83.99 -18.91 -6.91
CA ALA A 177 83.02 -17.94 -7.40
C ALA A 177 81.77 -17.90 -6.50
N ALA A 178 81.33 -16.68 -6.18
CA ALA A 178 80.19 -16.43 -5.31
C ALA A 178 78.85 -16.64 -6.02
N CYS A 179 78.80 -16.34 -7.32
CA CYS A 179 77.59 -16.43 -8.15
C CYS A 179 77.94 -16.68 -9.61
N LYS A 180 76.96 -17.14 -10.39
CA LYS A 180 77.15 -17.40 -11.82
C LYS A 180 77.35 -16.09 -12.57
N PRO A 181 78.40 -15.95 -13.40
CA PRO A 181 78.64 -14.73 -14.18
C PRO A 181 77.38 -14.20 -14.89
N ASP A 182 77.16 -12.89 -14.78
CA ASP A 182 76.02 -12.14 -15.36
C ASP A 182 74.62 -12.59 -14.93
N GLU A 183 74.50 -13.49 -13.96
CA GLU A 183 73.22 -13.93 -13.44
C GLU A 183 72.42 -12.77 -12.81
N LEU A 184 71.13 -12.69 -13.17
CA LEU A 184 70.17 -11.76 -12.59
C LEU A 184 69.24 -12.49 -11.64
N THR A 185 69.17 -12.06 -10.39
CA THR A 185 68.28 -12.61 -9.37
C THR A 185 67.57 -11.51 -8.60
N CYS A 186 66.48 -11.86 -7.92
CA CYS A 186 65.80 -10.95 -7.00
C CYS A 186 65.99 -11.45 -5.58
N LYS A 187 66.44 -10.55 -4.69
CA LYS A 187 66.50 -10.82 -3.25
C LYS A 187 65.96 -9.62 -2.50
N ASP A 188 65.00 -9.88 -1.60
CA ASP A 188 64.37 -8.86 -0.75
C ASP A 188 63.82 -7.65 -1.54
N GLY A 189 63.30 -7.90 -2.76
CA GLY A 189 62.75 -6.86 -3.65
C GLY A 189 63.78 -6.07 -4.46
N VAL A 190 65.07 -6.41 -4.34
CA VAL A 190 66.18 -5.74 -5.03
C VAL A 190 66.70 -6.62 -6.16
N LEU A 191 66.95 -6.02 -7.33
CA LEU A 191 67.58 -6.71 -8.45
C LEU A 191 69.07 -6.84 -8.19
N ARG A 192 69.56 -8.07 -8.27
CA ARG A 192 70.97 -8.39 -8.10
C ARG A 192 71.55 -8.89 -9.41
N LYS A 193 72.66 -8.29 -9.85
CA LYS A 193 73.43 -8.76 -11.01
C LYS A 193 74.79 -9.27 -10.56
N CYS A 194 75.11 -10.51 -10.86
CA CYS A 194 76.44 -11.06 -10.63
C CYS A 194 77.44 -10.40 -11.59
N ALA A 195 78.62 -10.04 -11.06
CA ALA A 195 79.71 -9.57 -11.90
C ALA A 195 80.11 -10.62 -12.94
N ALA A 196 80.60 -10.19 -14.10
CA ALA A 196 81.01 -11.08 -15.19
C ALA A 196 82.16 -12.04 -14.80
N ASP A 197 82.88 -11.71 -13.73
CA ASP A 197 83.93 -12.53 -13.15
C ASP A 197 83.45 -13.46 -12.03
N GLY A 198 82.17 -13.44 -11.64
CA GLY A 198 81.62 -14.28 -10.57
C GLY A 198 81.99 -13.85 -9.15
N SER A 199 82.64 -12.69 -8.97
CA SER A 199 83.17 -12.21 -7.68
C SER A 199 82.09 -11.78 -6.68
N GLY A 200 80.87 -11.52 -7.14
CA GLY A 200 79.75 -11.15 -6.27
C GLY A 200 78.60 -10.44 -6.99
N TYR A 201 77.52 -10.20 -6.25
CA TYR A 201 76.36 -9.46 -6.75
C TYR A 201 76.50 -7.95 -6.54
N THR A 202 76.10 -7.19 -7.56
CA THR A 202 75.79 -5.77 -7.46
C THR A 202 74.29 -5.60 -7.29
N GLU A 203 73.88 -4.73 -6.36
CA GLU A 203 72.47 -4.48 -6.08
C GLU A 203 71.98 -3.24 -6.81
N THR A 204 70.81 -3.34 -7.42
CA THR A 204 70.11 -2.22 -8.07
C THR A 204 68.68 -2.19 -7.55
N LEU A 205 68.29 -1.10 -6.91
CA LEU A 205 66.88 -0.90 -6.57
C LEU A 205 66.06 -0.74 -7.84
N CYS A 206 64.96 -1.48 -7.91
CA CYS A 206 63.95 -1.26 -8.93
C CYS A 206 63.36 0.15 -8.80
N ALA A 207 63.05 0.78 -9.94
CA ALA A 207 62.45 2.10 -9.96
C ALA A 207 61.08 2.10 -9.26
N SER A 208 60.65 3.26 -8.77
CA SER A 208 59.34 3.42 -8.14
C SER A 208 58.22 2.88 -9.03
N GLY A 209 57.33 2.06 -8.46
CA GLY A 209 56.24 1.41 -9.20
C GLY A 209 56.63 0.11 -9.92
N THR A 210 57.84 -0.41 -9.71
CA THR A 210 58.27 -1.72 -10.21
C THR A 210 58.67 -2.64 -9.04
N VAL A 211 58.48 -3.94 -9.22
CA VAL A 211 58.79 -4.99 -8.25
C VAL A 211 59.79 -5.97 -8.88
N CYS A 212 60.83 -6.34 -8.14
CA CYS A 212 61.77 -7.36 -8.61
C CYS A 212 61.12 -8.74 -8.54
N ASP A 213 60.97 -9.39 -9.68
CA ASP A 213 60.50 -10.76 -9.79
C ASP A 213 61.25 -11.49 -10.91
N GLU A 214 61.74 -12.70 -10.61
CA GLU A 214 62.48 -13.56 -11.55
C GLU A 214 63.66 -12.87 -12.26
N GLY A 215 64.43 -12.07 -11.52
CA GLY A 215 65.62 -11.39 -12.07
C GLY A 215 65.29 -10.18 -12.96
N ALA A 216 64.07 -9.64 -12.90
CA ALA A 216 63.69 -8.44 -13.62
C ALA A 216 62.82 -7.50 -12.76
N CYS A 217 62.96 -6.19 -12.97
CA CYS A 217 62.02 -5.21 -12.42
C CYS A 217 60.77 -5.16 -13.31
N LYS A 218 59.66 -5.72 -12.81
CA LYS A 218 58.36 -5.77 -13.51
C LYS A 218 57.43 -4.67 -12.98
N PRO A 219 56.60 -4.02 -13.82
CA PRO A 219 55.63 -3.02 -13.35
C PRO A 219 54.64 -3.60 -12.33
N ALA A 220 54.44 -2.91 -11.21
CA ALA A 220 53.39 -3.25 -10.26
C ALA A 220 52.02 -2.99 -10.90
N LEU A 221 51.19 -4.03 -10.99
CA LEU A 221 49.84 -3.96 -11.52
C LEU A 221 48.83 -3.53 -10.47
N CYS A 222 49.08 -3.90 -9.21
CA CYS A 222 48.19 -3.64 -8.08
C CYS A 222 48.97 -3.58 -6.76
N SER A 223 48.34 -3.00 -5.74
CA SER A 223 48.89 -3.04 -4.37
C SER A 223 48.68 -4.44 -3.77
N PRO A 224 49.70 -5.09 -3.20
CA PRO A 224 49.56 -6.41 -2.59
C PRO A 224 48.38 -6.51 -1.63
N GLY A 225 47.54 -7.53 -1.79
CA GLY A 225 46.35 -7.74 -0.97
C GLY A 225 45.15 -6.83 -1.29
N ALA A 226 45.28 -5.86 -2.20
CA ALA A 226 44.13 -5.08 -2.66
C ALA A 226 43.05 -5.99 -3.25
N GLN A 227 41.78 -5.62 -3.06
CA GLN A 227 40.63 -6.36 -3.57
C GLN A 227 39.84 -5.51 -4.55
N GLN A 228 39.31 -6.14 -5.60
CA GLN A 228 38.45 -5.50 -6.59
C GLN A 228 37.39 -6.47 -7.11
N CYS A 229 36.40 -5.94 -7.84
CA CYS A 229 35.41 -6.75 -8.54
C CYS A 229 35.72 -6.80 -10.03
N ALA A 230 35.83 -8.01 -10.58
CA ALA A 230 35.81 -8.27 -12.01
C ALA A 230 34.51 -9.00 -12.34
N GLY A 231 33.47 -8.23 -12.70
CA GLY A 231 32.11 -8.77 -12.78
C GLY A 231 31.61 -9.19 -11.39
N SER A 232 31.17 -10.44 -11.26
CA SER A 232 30.72 -11.01 -9.98
C SER A 232 31.85 -11.63 -9.13
N VAL A 233 33.07 -11.70 -9.66
CA VAL A 233 34.20 -12.35 -8.99
C VAL A 233 35.03 -11.33 -8.22
N VAL A 234 35.25 -11.60 -6.93
CA VAL A 234 36.22 -10.86 -6.14
C VAL A 234 37.62 -11.25 -6.61
N GLN A 235 38.43 -10.29 -7.02
CA GLN A 235 39.84 -10.50 -7.31
C GLN A 235 40.69 -9.94 -6.18
N THR A 236 41.75 -10.66 -5.83
CA THR A 236 42.74 -10.23 -4.83
C THR A 236 44.10 -10.12 -5.50
N CYS A 237 44.79 -9.01 -5.25
CA CYS A 237 46.15 -8.80 -5.75
C CYS A 237 47.12 -9.70 -4.99
N ASN A 238 47.97 -10.43 -5.73
CA ASN A 238 48.95 -11.32 -5.11
C ASN A 238 49.96 -10.55 -4.24
N ALA A 239 50.67 -11.26 -3.35
CA ALA A 239 51.63 -10.66 -2.42
C ALA A 239 52.76 -9.87 -3.13
N LYS A 240 53.05 -10.19 -4.39
CA LYS A 240 54.07 -9.51 -5.20
C LYS A 240 53.55 -8.25 -5.90
N GLY A 241 52.24 -7.99 -5.94
CA GLY A 241 51.67 -6.84 -6.66
C GLY A 241 51.62 -7.00 -8.19
N LEU A 242 51.86 -8.21 -8.70
CA LEU A 242 52.11 -8.47 -10.12
C LEU A 242 50.94 -9.15 -10.85
N ALA A 243 49.95 -9.65 -10.12
CA ALA A 243 48.79 -10.28 -10.75
C ALA A 243 47.56 -10.25 -9.84
N TRP A 244 46.40 -10.26 -10.48
CA TRP A 244 45.12 -10.48 -9.83
C TRP A 244 44.78 -11.97 -9.84
N SER A 245 44.60 -12.54 -8.66
CA SER A 245 44.06 -13.89 -8.49
C SER A 245 42.55 -13.83 -8.33
N ALA A 246 41.83 -14.72 -9.03
CA ALA A 246 40.39 -14.89 -8.86
C ALA A 246 40.10 -15.50 -7.48
N GLY A 247 39.22 -14.85 -6.74
CA GLY A 247 38.66 -15.32 -5.47
C GLY A 247 37.22 -15.82 -5.65
N PRO A 248 36.37 -15.72 -4.62
CA PRO A 248 35.00 -16.21 -4.69
C PRO A 248 34.16 -15.47 -5.73
N ASP A 249 33.30 -16.22 -6.44
CA ASP A 249 32.25 -15.67 -7.29
C ASP A 249 31.00 -15.38 -6.45
N CYS A 250 30.68 -14.09 -6.30
CA CYS A 250 29.52 -13.68 -5.51
C CYS A 250 28.20 -14.18 -6.12
N ALA A 251 28.12 -14.34 -7.45
CA ALA A 251 26.92 -14.82 -8.11
C ALA A 251 26.57 -16.27 -7.71
N ALA A 252 27.58 -17.11 -7.43
CA ALA A 252 27.38 -18.49 -6.97
C ALA A 252 26.64 -18.56 -5.62
N SER A 253 26.68 -17.49 -4.83
CA SER A 253 25.96 -17.38 -3.55
C SER A 253 24.76 -16.42 -3.61
N GLY A 254 24.34 -15.99 -4.80
CA GLY A 254 23.26 -15.02 -4.99
C GLY A 254 23.58 -13.60 -4.50
N LYS A 255 24.86 -13.29 -4.26
CA LYS A 255 25.37 -12.00 -3.78
C LYS A 255 25.90 -11.15 -4.92
N LEU A 256 26.08 -9.86 -4.66
CA LEU A 256 26.68 -8.89 -5.59
C LEU A 256 28.12 -8.60 -5.16
N CYS A 257 29.04 -8.58 -6.14
CA CYS A 257 30.39 -8.09 -5.90
C CYS A 257 30.36 -6.56 -5.88
N ASN A 258 30.61 -5.96 -4.72
CA ASN A 258 30.76 -4.52 -4.59
C ASN A 258 32.04 -4.19 -3.83
N GLN A 259 32.87 -3.32 -4.40
CA GLN A 259 34.14 -2.86 -3.81
C GLN A 259 35.07 -4.00 -3.31
N GLY A 260 35.14 -5.10 -4.07
CA GLY A 260 36.00 -6.25 -3.72
C GLY A 260 35.41 -7.18 -2.65
N LEU A 261 34.12 -7.05 -2.32
CA LEU A 261 33.44 -7.89 -1.34
C LEU A 261 32.11 -8.44 -1.88
N CYS A 262 31.75 -9.65 -1.47
CA CYS A 262 30.42 -10.19 -1.72
C CYS A 262 29.43 -9.64 -0.70
N THR A 263 28.46 -8.88 -1.19
CA THR A 263 27.42 -8.23 -0.39
C THR A 263 26.04 -8.73 -0.79
N ASP A 264 25.07 -8.62 0.11
CA ASP A 264 23.73 -9.10 -0.17
C ASP A 264 23.07 -8.31 -1.31
N LYS A 265 22.38 -9.06 -2.18
CA LYS A 265 21.54 -8.49 -3.22
C LYS A 265 20.17 -8.19 -2.63
N VAL A 266 19.84 -6.91 -2.50
CA VAL A 266 18.54 -6.45 -1.99
C VAL A 266 17.53 -6.31 -3.13
N CYS A 267 17.98 -5.81 -4.28
CA CYS A 267 17.13 -5.58 -5.44
C CYS A 267 17.95 -5.64 -6.75
N ASP A 268 17.26 -5.75 -7.89
CA ASP A 268 17.92 -5.66 -9.19
C ASP A 268 18.25 -4.20 -9.52
N PRO A 269 19.52 -3.85 -9.83
CA PRO A 269 19.91 -2.48 -10.14
C PRO A 269 18.99 -1.80 -11.16
N GLY A 270 18.51 -0.59 -10.83
CA GLY A 270 17.64 0.19 -11.70
C GLY A 270 16.18 -0.28 -11.79
N LYS A 271 15.79 -1.41 -11.18
CA LYS A 271 14.35 -1.75 -11.05
C LYS A 271 13.65 -0.71 -10.21
N ALA A 272 12.42 -0.39 -10.60
CA ALA A 272 11.54 0.47 -9.84
C ALA A 272 10.40 -0.35 -9.20
N THR A 273 9.98 0.05 -8.01
CA THR A 273 8.83 -0.50 -7.27
C THR A 273 8.06 0.63 -6.59
N CYS A 274 6.92 0.33 -5.98
CA CYS A 274 6.14 1.28 -5.21
C CYS A 274 6.21 0.96 -3.72
N ALA A 275 6.56 1.96 -2.91
CA ALA A 275 6.40 1.94 -1.46
C ALA A 275 5.32 2.96 -1.09
N GLY A 276 4.07 2.51 -1.04
CA GLY A 276 2.91 3.41 -0.96
C GLY A 276 2.81 4.30 -2.20
N ALA A 277 2.73 5.62 -2.02
CA ALA A 277 2.65 6.58 -3.12
C ALA A 277 4.02 6.95 -3.74
N VAL A 278 5.13 6.46 -3.18
CA VAL A 278 6.48 6.83 -3.62
C VAL A 278 7.06 5.73 -4.50
N VAL A 279 7.52 6.10 -5.70
CA VAL A 279 8.36 5.23 -6.52
C VAL A 279 9.69 5.06 -5.81
N GLN A 280 10.15 3.83 -5.65
CA GLN A 280 11.51 3.52 -5.20
C GLN A 280 12.28 2.89 -6.35
N VAL A 281 13.53 3.31 -6.52
CA VAL A 281 14.42 2.78 -7.55
C VAL A 281 15.61 2.13 -6.88
N CYS A 282 15.90 0.89 -7.25
CA CYS A 282 17.08 0.20 -6.78
C CYS A 282 18.34 0.91 -7.26
N ASN A 283 19.26 1.21 -6.35
CA ASN A 283 20.52 1.86 -6.70
C ASN A 283 21.34 1.01 -7.69
N ALA A 284 22.31 1.65 -8.36
CA ALA A 284 23.15 0.98 -9.35
C ALA A 284 23.92 -0.22 -8.78
N GLN A 285 24.16 -0.22 -7.46
CA GLN A 285 24.85 -1.29 -6.74
C GLN A 285 23.94 -2.46 -6.34
N GLY A 286 22.61 -2.36 -6.47
CA GLY A 286 21.68 -3.44 -6.09
C GLY A 286 21.49 -3.65 -4.58
N GLN A 287 21.98 -2.70 -3.76
CA GLN A 287 22.11 -2.85 -2.31
C GLN A 287 21.03 -2.11 -1.53
N ALA A 288 20.36 -1.13 -2.13
CA ALA A 288 19.34 -0.35 -1.44
C ALA A 288 18.31 0.23 -2.41
N TRP A 289 17.09 0.37 -1.91
CA TRP A 289 16.03 1.15 -2.55
C TRP A 289 16.23 2.63 -2.24
N ALA A 290 16.47 3.43 -3.27
CA ALA A 290 16.51 4.89 -3.18
C ALA A 290 15.10 5.46 -3.42
N PRO A 291 14.68 6.48 -2.66
CA PRO A 291 13.41 7.16 -2.91
C PRO A 291 13.46 7.90 -4.26
N GLY A 292 12.44 7.71 -5.07
CA GLY A 292 12.19 8.41 -6.32
C GLY A 292 11.02 9.38 -6.19
N SER A 293 10.22 9.52 -7.25
CA SER A 293 9.10 10.46 -7.30
C SER A 293 7.96 10.07 -6.35
N ASP A 294 7.42 11.07 -5.66
CA ASP A 294 6.19 10.95 -4.87
C ASP A 294 4.97 11.24 -5.76
N CYS A 295 4.25 10.19 -6.14
CA CYS A 295 3.13 10.30 -7.06
C CYS A 295 1.97 11.09 -6.47
N ALA A 296 1.78 11.07 -5.14
CA ALA A 296 0.72 11.83 -4.50
C ALA A 296 0.88 13.35 -4.72
N LYS A 297 2.12 13.85 -4.73
CA LYS A 297 2.41 15.26 -5.05
C LYS A 297 2.12 15.65 -6.49
N LEU A 298 2.08 14.66 -7.38
CA LEU A 298 1.74 14.84 -8.79
C LEU A 298 0.24 14.63 -9.07
N GLY A 299 -0.57 14.33 -8.05
CA GLY A 299 -1.96 13.93 -8.23
C GLY A 299 -2.09 12.60 -8.98
N GLN A 300 -1.10 11.71 -8.81
CA GLN A 300 -0.96 10.42 -9.48
C GLN A 300 -0.89 9.29 -8.46
N VAL A 301 -1.07 8.05 -8.91
CA VAL A 301 -0.87 6.85 -8.09
C VAL A 301 0.43 6.15 -8.51
N CYS A 302 1.14 5.55 -7.54
CA CYS A 302 2.28 4.69 -7.85
C CYS A 302 1.79 3.27 -8.17
N VAL A 303 2.02 2.81 -9.40
CA VAL A 303 1.65 1.47 -9.85
C VAL A 303 2.81 0.85 -10.61
N ALA A 304 3.25 -0.32 -10.16
CA ALA A 304 4.36 -1.08 -10.76
C ALA A 304 5.64 -0.25 -10.95
N GLY A 305 5.97 0.61 -9.97
CA GLY A 305 7.18 1.43 -9.97
C GLY A 305 7.10 2.68 -10.85
N ALA A 306 5.92 3.13 -11.24
CA ALA A 306 5.73 4.36 -12.02
C ALA A 306 4.54 5.17 -11.53
N CYS A 307 4.63 6.50 -11.62
CA CYS A 307 3.49 7.38 -11.39
C CYS A 307 2.57 7.38 -12.61
N LYS A 308 1.30 7.05 -12.40
CA LYS A 308 0.27 7.02 -13.43
C LYS A 308 -0.91 7.93 -13.07
N PRO A 309 -1.53 8.59 -14.05
CA PRO A 309 -2.79 9.31 -13.84
C PRO A 309 -3.85 8.37 -13.28
N LEU A 310 -4.67 8.87 -12.34
CA LEU A 310 -5.83 8.13 -11.86
C LEU A 310 -6.91 8.11 -12.94
N LEU A 311 -7.57 6.96 -13.09
CA LEU A 311 -8.78 6.81 -13.90
C LEU A 311 -9.99 7.46 -13.20
N CYS A 312 -10.07 7.32 -11.88
CA CYS A 312 -11.12 7.87 -11.03
C CYS A 312 -10.57 8.18 -9.62
N GLN A 313 -11.27 8.99 -8.82
CA GLN A 313 -10.83 9.27 -7.45
C GLN A 313 -11.02 8.01 -6.58
N PRO A 314 -10.05 7.58 -5.75
CA PRO A 314 -10.19 6.37 -4.96
C PRO A 314 -11.42 6.40 -4.06
N GLY A 315 -12.23 5.33 -4.08
CA GLY A 315 -13.50 5.25 -3.37
C GLY A 315 -14.65 6.05 -3.99
N GLN A 316 -14.45 6.75 -5.10
CA GLN A 316 -15.53 7.43 -5.82
C GLN A 316 -16.53 6.41 -6.36
N ALA A 317 -17.79 6.56 -5.96
CA ALA A 317 -18.89 5.73 -6.45
C ALA A 317 -19.55 6.35 -7.69
N THR A 318 -19.80 5.51 -8.70
CA THR A 318 -20.50 5.86 -9.95
C THR A 318 -21.49 4.75 -10.30
N CYS A 319 -22.40 4.99 -11.25
CA CYS A 319 -23.34 3.95 -11.69
C CYS A 319 -22.89 3.35 -13.03
N GLY A 320 -22.58 2.06 -13.04
CA GLY A 320 -22.39 1.26 -14.24
C GLY A 320 -23.68 0.50 -14.57
N GLY A 321 -24.64 1.17 -15.20
CA GLY A 321 -26.00 0.65 -15.28
C GLY A 321 -26.70 0.72 -13.92
N ASN A 322 -27.27 -0.40 -13.44
CA ASN A 322 -27.95 -0.44 -12.14
C ASN A 322 -27.07 -0.93 -10.98
N VAL A 323 -25.76 -1.06 -11.22
CA VAL A 323 -24.76 -1.46 -10.23
C VAL A 323 -23.96 -0.24 -9.81
N VAL A 324 -23.75 -0.08 -8.50
CA VAL A 324 -22.83 0.93 -7.96
C VAL A 324 -21.41 0.44 -8.20
N ASN A 325 -20.66 1.12 -9.05
CA ASN A 325 -19.24 0.87 -9.25
C ASN A 325 -18.43 1.78 -8.35
N VAL A 326 -17.49 1.22 -7.60
CA VAL A 326 -16.60 1.97 -6.71
C VAL A 326 -15.20 1.96 -7.31
N CYS A 327 -14.61 3.14 -7.42
CA CYS A 327 -13.23 3.27 -7.85
C CYS A 327 -12.29 2.59 -6.84
N ASP A 328 -11.37 1.77 -7.35
CA ASP A 328 -10.43 1.03 -6.54
C ASP A 328 -9.52 1.97 -5.72
N ALA A 329 -8.92 1.44 -4.65
CA ALA A 329 -8.05 2.22 -3.77
C ALA A 329 -6.82 2.80 -4.51
N ASP A 330 -6.37 2.14 -5.59
CA ASP A 330 -5.30 2.62 -6.45
C ASP A 330 -5.79 3.55 -7.57
N GLY A 331 -7.10 3.79 -7.70
CA GLY A 331 -7.66 4.70 -8.70
C GLY A 331 -7.51 4.25 -10.14
N MET A 332 -7.13 2.99 -10.40
CA MET A 332 -6.84 2.46 -11.75
C MET A 332 -7.96 1.59 -12.32
N GLY A 333 -8.85 1.13 -11.46
CA GLY A 333 -9.98 0.28 -11.83
C GLY A 333 -11.25 0.69 -11.11
N VAL A 334 -12.33 0.05 -11.52
CA VAL A 334 -13.62 0.15 -10.84
C VAL A 334 -14.07 -1.26 -10.48
N THR A 335 -14.39 -1.46 -9.20
CA THR A 335 -14.97 -2.71 -8.71
C THR A 335 -16.49 -2.57 -8.65
N PRO A 336 -17.26 -3.53 -9.21
CA PRO A 336 -18.71 -3.58 -9.04
C PRO A 336 -19.06 -3.80 -7.55
N GLY A 337 -19.89 -2.91 -7.02
CA GLY A 337 -20.48 -2.99 -5.68
C GLY A 337 -21.94 -3.46 -5.74
N ASP A 338 -22.82 -2.79 -4.99
CA ASP A 338 -24.22 -3.20 -4.85
C ASP A 338 -24.98 -3.13 -6.19
N ASP A 339 -25.65 -4.23 -6.54
CA ASP A 339 -26.66 -4.24 -7.60
C ASP A 339 -27.99 -3.74 -7.04
N CYS A 340 -28.36 -2.51 -7.42
CA CYS A 340 -29.56 -1.87 -6.93
C CYS A 340 -30.84 -2.62 -7.34
N ALA A 341 -30.81 -3.43 -8.41
CA ALA A 341 -31.95 -4.23 -8.82
C ALA A 341 -32.34 -5.28 -7.78
N GLN A 342 -31.36 -5.87 -7.09
CA GLN A 342 -31.58 -6.92 -6.08
C GLN A 342 -32.35 -6.40 -4.86
N VAL A 343 -32.25 -5.11 -4.58
CA VAL A 343 -32.91 -4.44 -3.45
C VAL A 343 -34.09 -3.57 -3.89
N GLY A 344 -34.57 -3.72 -5.13
CA GLY A 344 -35.72 -2.98 -5.66
C GLY A 344 -35.48 -1.46 -5.78
N LYS A 345 -34.22 -1.06 -5.99
CA LYS A 345 -33.78 0.34 -6.11
C LYS A 345 -33.20 0.59 -7.51
N VAL A 346 -32.94 1.87 -7.80
CA VAL A 346 -32.23 2.28 -9.02
C VAL A 346 -30.93 3.00 -8.65
N CYS A 347 -29.87 2.74 -9.41
CA CYS A 347 -28.60 3.43 -9.22
C CYS A 347 -28.67 4.84 -9.79
N ASP A 348 -28.42 5.84 -8.94
CA ASP A 348 -28.28 7.22 -9.36
C ASP A 348 -27.24 7.97 -8.53
N GLY A 349 -26.30 8.61 -9.22
CA GLY A 349 -25.20 9.34 -8.59
C GLY A 349 -24.28 8.47 -7.73
N GLY A 350 -24.11 7.19 -8.06
CA GLY A 350 -23.27 6.26 -7.30
C GLY A 350 -23.92 5.68 -6.05
N ALA A 351 -25.26 5.76 -5.92
CA ALA A 351 -25.98 5.21 -4.79
C ALA A 351 -27.30 4.55 -5.23
N CYS A 352 -27.72 3.51 -4.50
CA CYS A 352 -29.03 2.89 -4.69
C CYS A 352 -30.13 3.73 -4.02
N LYS A 353 -30.99 4.35 -4.84
CA LYS A 353 -32.11 5.18 -4.41
C LYS A 353 -33.44 4.47 -4.61
N ALA A 354 -34.37 4.69 -3.68
CA ALA A 354 -35.70 4.08 -3.74
C ALA A 354 -36.50 4.63 -4.92
N VAL A 355 -37.17 3.74 -5.65
CA VAL A 355 -38.11 4.12 -6.70
C VAL A 355 -39.35 4.73 -6.04
N VAL A 356 -39.70 5.95 -6.42
CA VAL A 356 -40.81 6.74 -5.87
C VAL A 356 -42.07 6.58 -6.73
N CYS A 357 -41.91 6.46 -8.04
CA CYS A 357 -43.00 6.29 -8.99
C CYS A 357 -42.55 5.45 -10.19
N THR A 358 -43.50 4.88 -10.93
CA THR A 358 -43.19 4.14 -12.16
C THR A 358 -42.67 5.13 -13.22
N PRO A 359 -41.50 4.91 -13.84
CA PRO A 359 -40.96 5.83 -14.85
C PRO A 359 -41.98 6.20 -15.93
N GLY A 360 -42.11 7.50 -16.22
CA GLY A 360 -43.07 8.04 -17.18
C GLY A 360 -44.54 8.03 -16.76
N SER A 361 -44.89 7.46 -15.59
CA SER A 361 -46.25 7.54 -15.06
C SER A 361 -46.64 8.98 -14.74
N LYS A 362 -47.91 9.30 -14.93
CA LYS A 362 -48.48 10.61 -14.64
C LYS A 362 -49.36 10.54 -13.41
N GLN A 363 -49.21 11.48 -12.49
CA GLN A 363 -50.06 11.61 -11.31
C GLN A 363 -50.21 13.09 -10.93
N CYS A 364 -51.26 13.43 -10.19
CA CYS A 364 -51.56 14.83 -9.88
C CYS A 364 -50.82 15.30 -8.61
N MET A 365 -50.13 16.44 -8.72
CA MET A 365 -49.53 17.19 -7.61
C MET A 365 -50.38 18.45 -7.36
N GLY A 366 -51.60 18.28 -6.87
CA GLY A 366 -52.59 19.36 -6.87
C GLY A 366 -53.11 19.63 -8.27
N ALA A 367 -53.03 20.87 -8.76
CA ALA A 367 -53.48 21.24 -10.10
C ALA A 367 -52.50 20.90 -11.24
N VAL A 368 -51.29 20.42 -10.92
CA VAL A 368 -50.24 20.10 -11.90
C VAL A 368 -50.17 18.61 -12.16
N VAL A 369 -50.14 18.21 -13.43
CA VAL A 369 -49.81 16.85 -13.86
C VAL A 369 -48.32 16.64 -13.64
N GLY A 370 -47.97 15.89 -12.60
CA GLY A 370 -46.60 15.44 -12.38
C GLY A 370 -46.28 14.23 -13.27
N VAL A 371 -45.11 14.24 -13.90
CA VAL A 371 -44.59 13.14 -14.71
C VAL A 371 -43.38 12.54 -14.00
N CYS A 372 -43.41 11.24 -13.80
CA CYS A 372 -42.31 10.53 -13.17
C CYS A 372 -41.09 10.53 -14.08
N ASP A 373 -39.92 10.89 -13.55
CA ASP A 373 -38.69 10.88 -14.33
C ASP A 373 -38.34 9.49 -14.86
N ALA A 374 -37.43 9.43 -15.84
CA ALA A 374 -37.06 8.18 -16.50
C ALA A 374 -36.46 7.12 -15.56
N LYS A 375 -35.96 7.52 -14.38
CA LYS A 375 -35.42 6.61 -13.37
C LYS A 375 -36.43 6.24 -12.29
N GLY A 376 -37.59 6.87 -12.26
CA GLY A 376 -38.60 6.63 -11.24
C GLY A 376 -38.31 7.31 -9.90
N LEU A 377 -37.36 8.24 -9.84
CA LEU A 377 -36.83 8.78 -8.58
C LEU A 377 -37.59 10.00 -8.07
N ALA A 378 -38.12 10.80 -8.98
CA ALA A 378 -38.86 12.00 -8.64
C ALA A 378 -40.00 12.24 -9.62
N LEU A 379 -41.04 12.88 -9.11
CA LEU A 379 -42.13 13.39 -9.89
C LEU A 379 -41.83 14.83 -10.30
N GLN A 380 -41.68 15.05 -11.61
CA GLN A 380 -41.38 16.36 -12.17
C GLN A 380 -42.67 17.09 -12.54
N PRO A 381 -42.78 18.41 -12.28
CA PRO A 381 -43.96 19.17 -12.66
C PRO A 381 -44.10 19.23 -14.18
N GLY A 382 -45.27 18.82 -14.69
CA GLY A 382 -45.64 18.89 -16.10
C GLY A 382 -46.67 19.98 -16.36
N GLU A 383 -47.78 19.59 -16.99
CA GLU A 383 -48.84 20.52 -17.39
C GLU A 383 -49.60 21.06 -16.17
N ASP A 384 -49.76 22.38 -16.10
CA ASP A 384 -50.53 23.06 -15.06
C ASP A 384 -51.98 23.25 -15.51
N CYS A 385 -52.87 22.40 -15.01
CA CYS A 385 -54.28 22.39 -15.43
C CYS A 385 -55.02 23.67 -15.03
N ALA A 386 -54.56 24.39 -13.99
CA ALA A 386 -55.19 25.65 -13.59
C ALA A 386 -55.05 26.73 -14.66
N LYS A 387 -53.92 26.76 -15.39
CA LYS A 387 -53.70 27.70 -16.51
C LYS A 387 -54.62 27.43 -17.69
N ALA A 388 -55.04 26.18 -17.87
CA ALA A 388 -55.99 25.78 -18.91
C ALA A 388 -57.47 25.92 -18.47
N GLY A 389 -57.73 26.48 -17.28
CA GLY A 389 -59.09 26.55 -16.72
C GLY A 389 -59.66 25.16 -16.40
N GLY A 390 -58.78 24.23 -16.04
CA GLY A 390 -59.09 22.83 -15.78
C GLY A 390 -58.62 22.37 -14.40
N PHE A 391 -58.79 21.08 -14.14
CA PHE A 391 -58.33 20.43 -12.93
C PHE A 391 -57.53 19.17 -13.26
N CYS A 392 -56.61 18.79 -12.38
CA CYS A 392 -55.87 17.54 -12.55
C CYS A 392 -56.63 16.40 -11.87
N ALA A 393 -56.97 15.37 -12.63
CA ALA A 393 -57.43 14.10 -12.10
C ALA A 393 -56.83 12.92 -12.88
N ASN A 394 -56.45 11.86 -12.17
CA ASN A 394 -55.86 10.65 -12.75
C ASN A 394 -54.65 10.93 -13.68
N GLY A 395 -53.84 11.96 -13.36
CA GLY A 395 -52.65 12.30 -14.15
C GLY A 395 -52.95 12.99 -15.48
N ALA A 396 -54.14 13.58 -15.65
CA ALA A 396 -54.52 14.34 -16.84
C ALA A 396 -55.33 15.59 -16.48
N CYS A 397 -55.28 16.60 -17.35
CA CYS A 397 -56.11 17.79 -17.22
C CYS A 397 -57.53 17.53 -17.74
N GLY A 398 -58.53 17.73 -16.88
CA GLY A 398 -59.95 17.75 -17.21
C GLY A 398 -60.51 19.18 -17.20
N LYS A 399 -61.67 19.39 -17.82
CA LYS A 399 -62.40 20.67 -17.70
C LYS A 399 -63.04 20.76 -16.32
N LEU A 400 -63.04 21.96 -15.72
CA LEU A 400 -63.73 22.19 -14.45
C LEU A 400 -65.21 21.79 -14.57
N PHE A 401 -65.67 20.93 -13.66
CA PHE A 401 -67.08 20.58 -13.51
C PHE A 401 -67.82 21.60 -12.64
N CYS A 402 -67.11 22.23 -11.71
CA CYS A 402 -67.60 23.31 -10.88
C CYS A 402 -66.46 24.27 -10.51
N THR A 403 -66.80 25.49 -10.08
CA THR A 403 -65.80 26.44 -9.56
C THR A 403 -65.35 25.98 -8.17
N PRO A 404 -64.05 25.76 -7.92
CA PRO A 404 -63.56 25.31 -6.61
C PRO A 404 -64.10 26.17 -5.45
N GLY A 405 -64.66 25.51 -4.44
CA GLY A 405 -65.26 26.17 -3.28
C GLY A 405 -66.67 26.76 -3.50
N ALA A 406 -67.22 26.70 -4.72
CA ALA A 406 -68.62 27.05 -4.94
C ALA A 406 -69.53 26.14 -4.11
N LYS A 407 -70.71 26.64 -3.73
CA LYS A 407 -71.72 25.89 -2.97
C LYS A 407 -73.01 25.80 -3.77
N GLN A 408 -73.67 24.66 -3.71
CA GLN A 408 -74.98 24.45 -4.32
C GLN A 408 -75.87 23.58 -3.42
N CYS A 409 -77.16 23.52 -3.76
CA CYS A 409 -78.10 22.60 -3.14
C CYS A 409 -78.39 21.44 -4.08
N ALA A 410 -78.23 20.22 -3.59
CA ALA A 410 -78.68 19.00 -4.25
C ALA A 410 -79.69 18.30 -3.33
N GLY A 411 -80.99 18.54 -3.56
CA GLY A 411 -82.04 18.15 -2.63
C GLY A 411 -81.89 18.88 -1.29
N THR A 412 -81.78 18.14 -0.20
CA THR A 412 -81.58 18.69 1.16
C THR A 412 -80.11 18.95 1.50
N MET A 413 -79.18 18.52 0.65
CA MET A 413 -77.74 18.61 0.90
C MET A 413 -77.14 19.91 0.36
N VAL A 414 -76.42 20.63 1.20
CA VAL A 414 -75.41 21.59 0.77
C VAL A 414 -74.21 20.81 0.25
N GLN A 415 -73.92 20.99 -1.04
CA GLN A 415 -72.71 20.52 -1.67
C GLN A 415 -71.70 21.65 -1.80
N THR A 416 -70.43 21.35 -1.61
CA THR A 416 -69.31 22.27 -1.89
C THR A 416 -68.41 21.64 -2.94
N CYS A 417 -68.08 22.41 -3.97
CA CYS A 417 -67.15 22.00 -5.00
C CYS A 417 -65.77 21.84 -4.38
N ASP A 418 -65.13 20.70 -4.64
CA ASP A 418 -63.83 20.39 -4.07
C ASP A 418 -62.73 21.36 -4.54
N GLY A 419 -61.57 21.33 -3.88
CA GLY A 419 -60.45 22.22 -4.20
C GLY A 419 -59.90 22.03 -5.62
N SER A 420 -60.14 20.88 -6.25
CA SER A 420 -59.76 20.65 -7.64
C SER A 420 -60.77 21.23 -8.63
N GLY A 421 -62.05 21.39 -8.28
CA GLY A 421 -63.08 21.80 -9.22
C GLY A 421 -63.65 20.64 -10.05
N GLY A 422 -63.32 19.42 -9.63
CA GLY A 422 -63.62 18.18 -10.33
C GLY A 422 -64.93 17.53 -9.91
N PHE A 423 -65.38 17.76 -8.67
CA PHE A 423 -66.62 17.16 -8.17
C PHE A 423 -67.25 17.96 -7.03
N TRP A 424 -68.56 17.78 -6.88
CA TRP A 424 -69.35 18.31 -5.76
C TRP A 424 -69.34 17.34 -4.59
N ALA A 425 -68.79 17.75 -3.45
CA ALA A 425 -68.80 16.96 -2.23
C ALA A 425 -70.02 17.33 -1.37
N ASN A 426 -70.75 16.33 -0.87
CA ASN A 426 -71.78 16.53 0.15
C ASN A 426 -71.13 17.04 1.45
N GLN A 427 -71.62 18.14 2.02
CA GLN A 427 -71.06 18.71 3.24
C GLN A 427 -72.06 18.74 4.40
N VAL A 428 -73.25 19.29 4.17
CA VAL A 428 -74.25 19.48 5.24
C VAL A 428 -75.61 19.05 4.74
N ASP A 429 -76.32 18.20 5.50
CA ASP A 429 -77.73 17.89 5.25
C ASP A 429 -78.63 18.86 6.02
N CYS A 430 -79.35 19.72 5.32
CA CYS A 430 -80.27 20.67 5.95
C CYS A 430 -81.49 19.98 6.56
N ALA A 431 -81.87 18.79 6.10
CA ALA A 431 -83.00 18.05 6.65
C ALA A 431 -82.77 17.63 8.10
N ALA A 432 -81.52 17.31 8.47
CA ALA A 432 -81.15 16.95 9.84
C ALA A 432 -81.47 18.08 10.85
N GLY A 433 -81.48 19.33 10.40
CA GLY A 433 -81.84 20.50 11.22
C GLY A 433 -83.28 20.99 11.03
N ASN A 434 -84.14 20.27 10.29
CA ASN A 434 -85.45 20.75 9.82
C ASN A 434 -85.38 22.07 9.03
N LEU A 435 -84.27 22.28 8.31
CA LEU A 435 -84.02 23.42 7.46
C LEU A 435 -84.18 23.01 5.99
N GLN A 436 -84.37 23.98 5.10
CA GLN A 436 -84.34 23.79 3.65
C GLN A 436 -83.00 24.26 3.08
N CYS A 437 -82.48 23.54 2.08
CA CYS A 437 -81.29 24.00 1.36
C CYS A 437 -81.72 25.04 0.33
N VAL A 438 -81.29 26.29 0.52
CA VAL A 438 -81.56 27.40 -0.41
C VAL A 438 -80.25 28.14 -0.69
N GLY A 439 -79.91 28.29 -1.97
CA GLY A 439 -78.72 29.04 -2.39
C GLY A 439 -77.39 28.49 -1.86
N GLY A 440 -77.28 27.17 -1.66
CA GLY A 440 -76.06 26.54 -1.11
C GLY A 440 -75.88 26.73 0.40
N THR A 441 -76.94 27.07 1.13
CA THR A 441 -76.96 27.23 2.59
C THR A 441 -78.21 26.62 3.20
N CYS A 442 -78.16 26.20 4.46
CA CYS A 442 -79.34 25.77 5.19
C CYS A 442 -80.08 26.99 5.75
N ALA A 443 -81.31 27.19 5.30
CA ALA A 443 -82.19 28.28 5.72
C ALA A 443 -83.47 27.73 6.36
N ALA A 444 -84.12 28.52 7.21
CA ALA A 444 -85.41 28.14 7.78
C ALA A 444 -86.44 27.88 6.67
N LYS A 445 -87.31 26.89 6.87
CA LYS A 445 -88.46 26.66 5.98
C LYS A 445 -89.36 27.90 5.98
N ALA A 446 -89.84 28.33 4.81
CA ALA A 446 -90.66 29.55 4.69
C ALA A 446 -91.99 29.43 5.44
N CYS A 447 -92.46 28.20 5.67
CA CYS A 447 -93.68 27.88 6.38
C CYS A 447 -93.57 26.53 7.10
N THR A 448 -94.51 26.27 8.02
CA THR A 448 -94.62 24.98 8.71
C THR A 448 -95.54 24.06 7.92
N GLN A 449 -95.13 22.80 7.67
CA GLN A 449 -95.93 21.84 6.90
C GLN A 449 -97.38 21.79 7.39
N GLY A 450 -98.33 21.89 6.46
CA GLY A 450 -99.77 21.90 6.74
C GLY A 450 -100.34 23.23 7.19
N SER A 451 -99.51 24.25 7.46
CA SER A 451 -100.00 25.60 7.74
C SER A 451 -100.74 26.15 6.52
N LYS A 452 -101.93 26.68 6.73
CA LYS A 452 -102.76 27.29 5.70
C LYS A 452 -102.71 28.80 5.84
N VAL A 453 -102.46 29.49 4.74
CA VAL A 453 -102.57 30.95 4.65
C VAL A 453 -103.44 31.30 3.45
N CYS A 454 -104.10 32.45 3.50
CA CYS A 454 -104.90 32.95 2.40
C CYS A 454 -104.14 34.08 1.71
N ASP A 455 -103.97 33.95 0.40
CA ASP A 455 -103.49 35.03 -0.48
C ASP A 455 -104.63 35.42 -1.43
N GLY A 456 -105.39 36.45 -1.04
CA GLY A 456 -106.67 36.78 -1.67
C GLY A 456 -107.66 35.60 -1.60
N ASN A 457 -108.20 35.20 -2.75
CA ASN A 457 -109.12 34.05 -2.86
C ASN A 457 -108.40 32.70 -3.12
N LYS A 458 -107.10 32.60 -2.78
CA LYS A 458 -106.33 31.36 -2.91
C LYS A 458 -105.91 30.84 -1.55
N LEU A 459 -106.31 29.61 -1.24
CA LEU A 459 -105.81 28.85 -0.10
C LEU A 459 -104.42 28.31 -0.43
N GLN A 460 -103.42 28.79 0.31
CA GLN A 460 -102.05 28.32 0.22
C GLN A 460 -101.79 27.32 1.35
N THR A 461 -101.45 26.07 1.02
CA THR A 461 -101.08 25.06 2.02
C THR A 461 -99.58 24.77 1.96
N CYS A 462 -98.90 24.88 3.09
CA CYS A 462 -97.47 24.61 3.15
C CYS A 462 -97.19 23.11 2.96
N LEU A 463 -96.35 22.78 1.98
CA LEU A 463 -95.87 21.44 1.69
C LEU A 463 -94.68 21.07 2.60
N ALA A 464 -94.31 19.78 2.62
CA ALA A 464 -93.24 19.26 3.49
C ALA A 464 -91.85 19.86 3.20
N ASP A 465 -91.64 20.29 1.94
CA ASP A 465 -90.42 20.95 1.45
C ASP A 465 -90.34 22.44 1.80
N GLY A 466 -91.38 23.01 2.43
CA GLY A 466 -91.44 24.43 2.81
C GLY A 466 -91.96 25.36 1.71
N SER A 467 -92.44 24.82 0.58
CA SER A 467 -93.15 25.58 -0.45
C SER A 467 -94.67 25.64 -0.20
N TYR A 468 -95.39 26.55 -0.85
CA TYR A 468 -96.86 26.64 -0.76
C TYR A 468 -97.54 26.02 -2.00
N SER A 469 -98.57 25.20 -1.78
CA SER A 469 -99.51 24.81 -2.83
C SER A 469 -100.70 25.76 -2.86
N ALA A 470 -101.01 26.30 -4.04
CA ALA A 470 -102.10 27.26 -4.22
C ALA A 470 -103.38 26.58 -4.74
N THR A 471 -104.50 26.76 -4.06
CA THR A 471 -105.82 26.33 -4.52
C THR A 471 -106.76 27.53 -4.57
N VAL A 472 -107.39 27.79 -5.71
CA VAL A 472 -108.40 28.86 -5.83
C VAL A 472 -109.69 28.40 -5.16
N CYS A 473 -110.23 29.24 -4.27
CA CYS A 473 -111.50 28.99 -3.59
C CYS A 473 -112.66 29.50 -4.44
N ASP A 474 -113.09 28.69 -5.41
CA ASP A 474 -114.26 28.96 -6.26
C ASP A 474 -115.05 27.65 -6.34
N ASP A 475 -116.28 27.63 -5.84
CA ASP A 475 -117.15 26.45 -5.87
C ASP A 475 -117.99 26.36 -7.16
N GLY A 476 -117.83 27.33 -8.06
CA GLY A 476 -118.52 27.43 -9.34
C GLY A 476 -119.98 27.83 -9.22
N ASN A 477 -120.47 28.20 -8.03
CA ASN A 477 -121.84 28.58 -7.80
C ASN A 477 -122.00 30.12 -7.78
N PRO A 478 -122.73 30.72 -8.73
CA PRO A 478 -122.90 32.18 -8.78
C PRO A 478 -123.76 32.74 -7.63
N CYS A 479 -124.39 31.88 -6.82
CA CYS A 479 -125.19 32.25 -5.67
C CYS A 479 -124.43 32.18 -4.33
N THR A 480 -123.12 31.95 -4.37
CA THR A 480 -122.22 32.01 -3.22
C THR A 480 -121.16 33.09 -3.45
N GLN A 481 -120.80 33.79 -2.38
CA GLN A 481 -119.58 34.57 -2.33
C GLN A 481 -118.49 33.67 -1.79
N ASP A 482 -117.56 33.29 -2.65
CA ASP A 482 -116.42 32.48 -2.25
C ASP A 482 -115.37 33.32 -1.55
N GLY A 483 -114.75 32.72 -0.55
CA GLY A 483 -113.67 33.32 0.21
C GLY A 483 -112.69 32.26 0.69
N CYS A 484 -111.50 32.73 1.05
CA CYS A 484 -110.52 31.93 1.76
C CYS A 484 -110.53 32.30 3.24
N ASP A 485 -110.70 31.30 4.10
CA ASP A 485 -110.53 31.40 5.54
C ASP A 485 -109.33 30.54 5.99
N PRO A 486 -108.31 31.09 6.68
CA PRO A 486 -107.13 30.32 7.09
C PRO A 486 -107.43 29.12 8.02
N LYS A 487 -108.55 29.13 8.75
CA LYS A 487 -108.98 28.06 9.66
C LYS A 487 -109.91 27.07 8.96
N GLN A 488 -110.86 27.56 8.17
CA GLN A 488 -111.89 26.74 7.53
C GLN A 488 -111.50 26.24 6.14
N GLY A 489 -110.50 26.85 5.51
CA GLY A 489 -110.14 26.61 4.12
C GLY A 489 -110.99 27.46 3.16
N CYS A 490 -111.31 26.91 1.99
CA CYS A 490 -112.24 27.57 1.09
C CYS A 490 -113.66 27.55 1.69
N VAL A 491 -114.27 28.73 1.79
CA VAL A 491 -115.62 28.93 2.32
C VAL A 491 -116.49 29.58 1.25
N ALA A 492 -117.75 29.17 1.18
CA ALA A 492 -118.74 29.70 0.25
C ALA A 492 -119.96 30.20 1.04
N VAL A 493 -120.24 31.50 0.99
CA VAL A 493 -121.32 32.14 1.78
C VAL A 493 -122.49 32.52 0.86
N PRO A 494 -123.74 32.07 1.11
CA PRO A 494 -124.88 32.39 0.26
C PRO A 494 -125.15 33.90 0.18
N ILE A 495 -125.35 34.44 -1.03
CA ILE A 495 -125.70 35.86 -1.23
C ILE A 495 -127.21 36.09 -1.21
N ALA A 496 -127.63 37.20 -0.57
CA ALA A 496 -129.03 37.49 -0.27
C ALA A 496 -129.97 37.55 -1.49
N SER A 497 -129.43 37.85 -2.68
CA SER A 497 -130.16 37.93 -3.94
C SER A 497 -130.63 36.57 -4.50
N CYS A 498 -130.17 35.45 -3.93
CA CYS A 498 -130.59 34.11 -4.33
C CYS A 498 -131.53 33.42 -3.31
N LEU A 499 -132.01 34.11 -2.27
CA LEU A 499 -132.98 33.53 -1.33
C LEU A 499 -134.44 33.61 -1.86
N PRO A 500 -135.24 32.52 -1.78
CA PRO A 500 -136.63 32.51 -2.23
C PRO A 500 -137.57 33.33 -1.30
N ALA A 501 -138.50 34.08 -1.92
CA ALA A 501 -139.36 35.12 -1.34
C ALA A 501 -140.51 34.63 -0.41
N ALA A 502 -140.22 33.79 0.58
CA ALA A 502 -141.21 33.31 1.54
C ALA A 502 -140.74 33.47 2.99
N MET A 503 -140.47 34.71 3.45
CA MET A 503 -140.36 35.02 4.89
C MET A 503 -140.42 36.53 5.16
N LEU A 504 -141.55 37.17 4.83
CA LEU A 504 -141.91 38.49 5.37
C LEU A 504 -143.42 38.53 5.64
N LEU A 505 -143.85 38.31 6.89
CA LEU A 505 -144.89 39.08 7.62
C LEU A 505 -145.47 38.33 8.86
N ARG A 506 -145.04 38.81 10.04
CA ARG A 506 -145.76 39.14 11.29
C ARG A 506 -146.50 38.08 12.14
N GLY A 507 -146.09 38.09 13.42
CA GLY A 507 -146.94 37.92 14.63
C GLY A 507 -146.29 36.97 15.65
N THR A 508 -146.21 37.17 16.96
CA THR A 508 -146.64 38.19 17.93
C THR A 508 -145.92 37.83 19.25
N PHE A 509 -145.60 38.84 20.09
CA PHE A 509 -145.27 38.82 21.53
C PHE A 509 -145.23 37.47 22.29
N LEU A 510 -144.19 37.24 23.10
CA LEU A 510 -144.23 37.50 24.55
C LEU A 510 -142.88 37.27 25.24
N THR A 511 -142.69 38.08 26.27
CA THR A 511 -141.55 38.29 27.16
C THR A 511 -141.38 37.23 28.25
N VAL A 512 -140.22 37.31 28.93
CA VAL A 512 -139.88 36.72 30.25
C VAL A 512 -139.64 35.21 30.19
N GLY A 513 -138.59 34.63 30.77
CA GLY A 513 -137.58 35.05 31.70
C GLY A 513 -136.93 33.78 32.25
N ALA A 514 -135.79 33.97 32.92
CA ALA A 514 -134.99 33.06 33.72
C ALA A 514 -135.62 31.74 34.22
N MET A 515 -134.75 30.72 34.32
CA MET A 515 -134.47 29.83 35.48
C MET A 515 -134.04 28.45 34.96
N GLN A 516 -132.82 27.99 35.30
CA GLN A 516 -132.54 27.00 36.37
C GLN A 516 -133.35 25.71 36.17
N SER A 517 -132.84 24.49 36.30
CA SER A 517 -131.64 23.96 36.93
C SER A 517 -131.63 22.45 36.65
N SER A 518 -130.50 21.80 36.99
CA SER A 518 -130.42 20.45 37.58
C SER A 518 -131.01 19.26 36.82
N GLY A 519 -130.12 18.30 36.54
CA GLY A 519 -130.42 17.03 35.90
C GLY A 519 -131.34 16.10 36.69
N TRP A 520 -131.69 14.98 36.06
CA TRP A 520 -131.40 13.64 36.55
C TRP A 520 -131.69 12.59 35.45
N SER A 521 -130.98 11.47 35.61
CA SER A 521 -130.83 10.30 34.76
C SER A 521 -132.12 9.49 34.53
N ILE A 522 -132.16 8.75 33.41
CA ILE A 522 -132.69 7.39 33.36
C ILE A 522 -131.88 6.52 32.39
N THR A 523 -131.43 5.37 32.90
CA THR A 523 -130.91 4.17 32.23
C THR A 523 -132.05 3.34 31.63
N GLU A 524 -131.82 2.63 30.52
CA GLU A 524 -131.85 1.15 30.44
C GLU A 524 -131.65 0.58 29.03
N ALA A 525 -130.97 -0.58 29.00
CA ALA A 525 -130.97 -1.75 28.10
C ALA A 525 -130.91 -1.55 26.56
N GLY A 526 -130.02 -2.16 25.77
CA GLY A 526 -129.33 -3.46 25.90
C GLY A 526 -129.95 -4.46 24.91
N PHE A 527 -129.28 -4.75 23.77
CA PHE A 527 -129.44 -6.01 23.02
C PHE A 527 -128.19 -6.31 22.19
N ALA A 528 -127.88 -7.60 22.14
CA ALA A 528 -126.62 -8.19 21.71
C ALA A 528 -126.67 -8.78 20.28
N SER A 529 -125.47 -9.12 19.80
CA SER A 529 -125.10 -10.34 19.05
C SER A 529 -124.78 -10.25 17.55
N ALA A 530 -123.55 -10.73 17.27
CA ALA A 530 -123.08 -11.57 16.15
C ALA A 530 -123.14 -11.01 14.72
N ALA A 531 -121.99 -10.67 14.11
CA ALA A 531 -121.04 -11.56 13.42
C ALA A 531 -121.55 -12.11 12.09
N VAL A 532 -120.83 -11.86 10.98
CA VAL A 532 -120.38 -12.86 9.99
C VAL A 532 -119.30 -12.23 9.09
N CYS A 533 -118.20 -12.98 8.92
CA CYS A 533 -117.04 -12.75 8.08
C CYS A 533 -117.29 -13.06 6.59
N GLY A 534 -116.40 -12.56 5.73
CA GLY A 534 -116.14 -13.10 4.38
C GLY A 534 -115.19 -12.17 3.61
N ALA A 535 -113.87 -12.34 3.73
CA ALA A 535 -113.01 -13.27 2.98
C ALA A 535 -112.57 -12.73 1.61
N GLY A 536 -111.25 -12.72 1.36
CA GLY A 536 -110.72 -12.67 -0.01
C GLY A 536 -109.33 -12.04 -0.15
N TYR A 537 -108.31 -12.89 -0.28
CA TYR A 537 -106.87 -12.62 -0.37
C TYR A 537 -106.37 -12.15 -1.75
N CYS A 538 -105.15 -11.54 -1.79
CA CYS A 538 -103.95 -11.93 -2.62
C CYS A 538 -103.14 -10.72 -3.16
N VAL A 539 -101.93 -10.43 -2.62
CA VAL A 539 -100.53 -10.71 -3.05
C VAL A 539 -99.94 -9.87 -4.22
N LEU A 540 -98.71 -9.35 -3.98
CA LEU A 540 -97.48 -9.27 -4.82
C LEU A 540 -96.88 -7.88 -5.17
N GLY A 541 -95.55 -7.78 -4.96
CA GLY A 541 -94.57 -6.87 -5.59
C GLY A 541 -94.33 -5.56 -4.85
N GLY A 542 -93.18 -5.22 -4.25
CA GLY A 542 -91.80 -5.50 -4.60
C GLY A 542 -91.28 -4.45 -5.58
N ILE A 543 -90.43 -3.52 -5.14
CA ILE A 543 -89.32 -2.85 -5.87
C ILE A 543 -88.61 -1.84 -4.92
N ARG A 544 -87.29 -2.00 -4.80
CA ARG A 544 -86.26 -1.05 -4.31
C ARG A 544 -85.79 -0.20 -5.51
N PRO A 545 -85.21 1.00 -5.37
CA PRO A 545 -84.11 1.37 -4.46
C PRO A 545 -84.52 2.12 -3.21
#